data_AF-A0A7V4LRN9-F1
#
_entry.id   AF-A0A7V4LRN9-F1
#
_cell.length_a   1.000
_cell.length_b   1.000
_cell.length_c   1.000
_cell.angle_alpha   90.00
_cell.angle_beta   90.00
_cell.angle_gamma   90.00
#
_symmetry.space_group_name_H-M   'P 1'
#
loop_
_entity.id
_entity.type
_entity.pdbx_description
1 polymer ?
#
loop_
_entity_poly.entity_id
_entity_poly.type
_entity_poly.pdbx_seq_one_letter_code
_entity_poly.pdbx_strand_id
1 'polypeptide(L)' 'MIGEIRDAETATIAVQAGLTGHLVISTIHAGSTAGVFARLINMDIEPFLLASAL' A
#
# COMPACT_ATOMS: atom_id res chain seq x y z
N MET A 1 8.81 9.45 0.38
CA MET A 1 7.98 9.29 1.59
C MET A 1 6.61 9.86 1.30
N ILE A 2 5.55 9.12 1.62
CA ILE A 2 4.14 9.52 1.50
C ILE A 2 3.60 9.64 2.92
N GLY A 3 2.90 10.71 3.28
CA GLY A 3 2.41 10.92 4.65
C GLY A 3 1.53 9.77 5.13
N GLU A 4 0.34 9.64 4.55
CA GLU A 4 -0.57 8.51 4.76
C GLU A 4 -1.25 8.10 3.44
N ILE A 5 -1.58 6.82 3.30
CA ILE A 5 -2.36 6.31 2.15
C ILE A 5 -3.85 6.32 2.53
N ARG A 6 -4.63 7.19 1.88
CA ARG A 6 -6.07 7.37 2.19
C ARG A 6 -7.02 6.80 1.15
N ASP A 7 -6.53 6.62 -0.07
CA ASP A 7 -7.32 6.30 -1.26
C ASP A 7 -6.57 5.33 -2.17
N ALA A 8 -7.33 4.72 -3.09
CA ALA A 8 -6.84 3.73 -4.04
C ALA A 8 -5.83 4.29 -5.03
N GLU A 9 -5.96 5.56 -5.43
CA GLU A 9 -5.03 6.23 -6.33
C GLU A 9 -3.63 6.31 -5.72
N THR A 10 -3.54 6.83 -4.49
CA THR A 10 -2.28 6.93 -3.74
C THR A 10 -1.70 5.55 -3.45
N ALA A 11 -2.53 4.57 -3.09
CA ALA A 11 -2.10 3.19 -2.86
C ALA A 11 -1.48 2.58 -4.13
N THR A 12 -2.11 2.80 -5.28
CA THR A 12 -1.63 2.30 -6.58
C THR A 12 -0.27 2.90 -6.92
N ILE A 13 -0.11 4.22 -6.79
CA ILE A 13 1.15 4.90 -7.06
C ILE A 13 2.26 4.39 -6.12
N ALA A 14 1.95 4.21 -4.83
CA ALA A 14 2.90 3.70 -3.85
C ALA A 14 3.41 2.29 -4.20
N VAL A 15 2.49 1.39 -4.57
CA VAL A 15 2.82 0.01 -4.95
C VAL A 15 3.66 -0.02 -6.23
N GLN A 16 3.29 0.76 -7.25
CA GLN A 16 4.06 0.85 -8.49
C GLN A 16 5.46 1.43 -8.26
N ALA A 17 5.60 2.42 -7.39
CA ALA A 17 6.91 2.96 -7.01
C ALA A 17 7.79 1.88 -6.35
N GLY A 18 7.21 1.07 -5.46
CA GLY A 18 7.90 -0.09 -4.86
C GLY A 18 8.37 -1.12 -5.89
N LEU A 19 7.50 -1.49 -6.84
CA LEU A 19 7.80 -2.46 -7.90
C LEU A 19 8.86 -1.96 -8.90
N THR A 20 9.08 -0.65 -8.97
CA THR A 20 10.09 -0.02 -9.83
C THR A 20 11.39 0.33 -9.09
N GLY A 21 11.58 -0.20 -7.89
CA GLY A 21 12.85 -0.09 -7.15
C GLY A 21 12.97 1.13 -6.24
N HIS A 22 11.87 1.83 -5.97
CA HIS A 22 11.86 2.93 -4.99
C HIS A 22 11.52 2.41 -3.60
N LEU A 23 12.31 2.79 -2.60
CA LEU A 23 11.93 2.57 -1.21
C LEU A 23 10.80 3.55 -0.83
N VAL A 24 9.60 3.01 -0.64
CA VAL A 24 8.41 3.79 -0.24
C VAL A 24 8.16 3.59 1.25
N ILE A 25 8.04 4.70 1.98
CA ILE A 25 7.67 4.72 3.39
C ILE A 25 6.39 5.54 3.51
N SER A 26 5.37 4.95 4.14
CA SER A 26 4.10 5.60 4.43
C SER A 26 3.42 5.04 5.67
N THR A 27 2.28 5.62 6.03
CA THR A 27 1.43 5.19 7.13
C THR A 27 0.03 4.87 6.63
N ILE A 28 -0.69 4.01 7.35
CA ILE A 28 -2.10 3.74 7.11
C ILE A 28 -2.80 3.56 8.45
N HIS A 29 -4.03 4.05 8.57
CA HIS A 29 -4.83 3.85 9.76
C HIS A 29 -5.56 2.49 9.72
N ALA A 30 -5.03 1.51 10.46
CA ALA A 30 -5.61 0.18 10.61
C ALA A 30 -5.69 -0.23 12.09
N GLY A 31 -6.73 -0.97 12.46
CA GLY A 31 -6.93 -1.45 13.84
C GLY A 31 -5.99 -2.58 14.27
N SER A 32 -5.23 -3.15 13.33
CA SER A 32 -4.19 -4.16 13.57
C SER A 32 -3.18 -4.14 12.42
N THR A 33 -2.00 -4.72 12.66
CA THR A 33 -0.96 -4.85 11.62
C THR A 33 -1.46 -5.64 10.41
N ALA A 34 -2.17 -6.76 10.64
CA ALA A 34 -2.77 -7.53 9.54
C ALA A 34 -3.88 -6.74 8.80
N GLY A 35 -4.56 -5.82 9.50
CA GLY A 35 -5.58 -4.95 8.93
C GLY A 35 -5.04 -3.97 7.86
N VAL A 36 -3.72 -3.73 7.81
CA VAL A 36 -3.07 -2.95 6.75
C VAL A 36 -3.28 -3.60 5.39
N PHE A 37 -3.03 -4.91 5.28
CA PHE A 37 -3.21 -5.65 4.03
C PHE A 37 -4.67 -5.66 3.61
N ALA A 38 -5.59 -5.91 4.55
CA ALA A 38 -7.03 -5.87 4.27
C ALA A 38 -7.49 -4.48 3.78
N ARG A 39 -6.94 -3.40 4.33
CA ARG A 39 -7.22 -2.03 3.87
C ARG A 39 -6.75 -1.79 2.44
N LEU A 40 -5.56 -2.25 2.08
CA LEU A 40 -5.03 -2.10 0.72
C LEU A 40 -5.81 -2.94 -0.29
N ILE A 41 -6.23 -4.16 0.09
CA ILE A 41 -7.11 -4.98 -0.74
C ILE A 41 -8.48 -4.33 -0.93
N ASN A 42 -9.05 -3.72 0.12
CA ASN A 42 -10.30 -2.94 0.02
C ASN A 42 -10.16 -1.66 -0.82
N MET A 43 -8.93 -1.23 -1.12
CA MET A 43 -8.61 -0.14 -2.06
C MET A 43 -8.30 -0.68 -3.47
N ASP A 44 -8.78 -1.89 -3.78
CA ASP A 44 -8.61 -2.56 -5.07
C ASP A 44 -7.15 -2.84 -5.46
N ILE A 45 -6.24 -2.94 -4.48
CA ILE A 45 -4.88 -3.41 -4.73
C ILE A 45 -4.86 -4.94 -4.72
N GLU A 46 -4.45 -5.52 -5.84
CA GLU A 46 -4.33 -6.96 -6.01
C GLU A 46 -3.36 -7.59 -4.98
N PRO A 47 -3.76 -8.67 -4.28
CA PRO A 47 -2.92 -9.29 -3.25
C PRO A 47 -1.53 -9.70 -3.72
N PHE A 48 -1.37 -10.11 -4.99
CA PHE A 48 -0.07 -10.50 -5.55
C PHE A 48 0.88 -9.30 -5.72
N LEU A 49 0.34 -8.10 -5.98
CA LEU A 49 1.14 -6.88 -6.06
C LEU A 49 1.65 -6.49 -4.66
N LEU A 50 0.81 -6.63 -3.63
CA LEU A 50 1.21 -6.40 -2.24
C LEU A 50 2.32 -7.35 -1.80
N ALA A 51 2.21 -8.63 -2.11
CA ALA A 51 3.23 -9.64 -1.79
C ALA A 51 4.60 -9.35 -2.45
N SER A 52 4.60 -8.60 -3.55
CA SER A 52 5.80 -8.26 -4.31
C SER A 52 6.42 -6.91 -3.91
N ALA A 53 5.61 -6.01 -3.35
CA ALA A 53 5.99 -4.61 -3.09
C ALA A 53 6.19 -4.26 -1.61
N LEU A 54 5.68 -5.08 -0.67
CA LEU A 54 5.74 -4.84 0.79
C LEU A 54 6.78 -5.73 1.49
#